data_AF-A0A3E3E2W9-F1
#
_entry.id   AF-A0A3E3E2W9-F1
#
_cell.length_a   1.000
_cell.length_b   1.000
_cell.length_c   1.000
_cell.angle_alpha   90.00
_cell.angle_beta   90.00
_cell.angle_gamma   90.00
#
_symmetry.space_group_name_H-M   'P 1'
#
loop_
_entity.id
_entity.type
_entity.pdbx_description
1 polymer ?
#
loop_
_entity_poly.entity_id
_entity_poly.type
_entity_poly.pdbx_seq_one_letter_code
_entity_poly.pdbx_strand_id
1 'polypeptide(L)'
;MNKIVKKVSIMILTLVLICNVFCTTVSASSRITVYDKGEWTVYLDSPDSAKSYYHLHFYQNSKHIYCLRLDNMNPCDGTKKNKDKVPKSVKKAVMAHSKVKNAVSFHTPAINSGWVKNIVKPLLVAGAAVLVVVSAVNIFTGPIDDVAAWAALSAALGM
;
A
#
# COMPACT_ATOMS: atom_id res chain seq x y z
N MET A 1 -31.46 20.07 -3.66
CA MET A 1 -30.03 20.37 -3.36
C MET A 1 -29.67 21.75 -3.91
N ASN A 2 -29.19 22.66 -3.06
CA ASN A 2 -28.96 24.07 -3.40
C ASN A 2 -27.81 24.21 -4.42
N LYS A 3 -27.92 25.10 -5.43
CA LYS A 3 -26.94 25.24 -6.53
C LYS A 3 -25.51 25.48 -6.05
N ILE A 4 -25.37 26.14 -4.91
CA ILE A 4 -24.10 26.44 -4.25
C ILE A 4 -23.46 25.16 -3.70
N VAL A 5 -24.25 24.31 -3.05
CA VAL A 5 -23.79 23.02 -2.48
C VAL A 5 -23.25 22.12 -3.59
N LYS A 6 -23.95 22.03 -4.73
CA LYS A 6 -23.49 21.22 -5.88
C LYS A 6 -22.14 21.69 -6.44
N LYS A 7 -21.90 23.01 -6.52
CA LYS A 7 -20.63 23.57 -7.01
C LYS A 7 -19.48 23.31 -6.05
N VAL A 8 -19.72 23.44 -4.75
CA VAL A 8 -18.72 23.18 -3.71
C VAL A 8 -18.35 21.69 -3.69
N SER A 9 -19.33 20.79 -3.78
CA SER A 9 -19.08 19.34 -3.84
C SER A 9 -18.26 18.94 -5.06
N ILE A 10 -18.55 19.50 -6.24
CA ILE A 10 -17.76 19.24 -7.46
C ILE A 10 -16.32 19.75 -7.28
N MET A 11 -16.14 20.95 -6.74
CA MET A 11 -14.81 21.53 -6.54
C MET A 11 -13.94 20.67 -5.60
N ILE A 12 -14.52 20.18 -4.49
CA ILE A 12 -13.84 19.28 -3.55
C ILE A 12 -13.50 17.96 -4.24
N LEU A 13 -14.41 17.38 -5.01
CA LEU A 13 -14.19 16.11 -5.71
C LEU A 13 -13.06 16.22 -6.74
N THR A 14 -13.02 17.33 -7.50
CA THR A 14 -11.96 17.60 -8.47
C THR A 14 -10.61 17.80 -7.79
N LEU A 15 -10.57 18.51 -6.66
CA LEU A 15 -9.34 18.70 -5.88
C LEU A 15 -8.81 17.38 -5.33
N VAL A 16 -9.70 16.51 -4.84
CA VAL A 16 -9.34 15.15 -4.39
C VAL A 16 -8.78 14.33 -5.56
N LEU A 17 -9.38 14.38 -6.74
CA LEU A 17 -8.87 13.68 -7.93
C LEU A 17 -7.48 14.19 -8.33
N ILE A 18 -7.27 15.51 -8.37
CA ILE A 18 -5.98 16.12 -8.73
C ILE A 18 -4.90 15.72 -7.70
N CYS A 19 -5.20 15.76 -6.41
CA CYS A 19 -4.28 15.31 -5.38
C CYS A 19 -3.91 13.82 -5.51
N ASN A 20 -4.82 12.96 -5.98
CA ASN A 20 -4.51 11.54 -6.20
C ASN A 20 -3.68 11.28 -7.47
N VAL A 21 -3.87 12.07 -8.53
CA VAL A 21 -3.20 11.86 -9.83
C VAL A 21 -1.76 12.43 -9.83
N PHE A 22 -1.54 13.60 -9.23
CA PHE A 22 -0.28 14.33 -9.35
C PHE A 22 0.72 14.12 -8.19
N CYS A 23 0.39 13.31 -7.18
CA CYS A 23 1.32 12.96 -6.08
C CYS A 23 2.14 11.70 -6.33
N THR A 24 2.27 11.25 -7.58
CA THR A 24 3.12 10.10 -7.90
C THR A 24 4.55 10.59 -8.18
N THR A 25 5.41 10.46 -7.17
CA THR A 25 6.85 10.71 -7.33
C THR A 25 7.46 9.67 -8.26
N VAL A 26 8.01 10.10 -9.41
CA VAL A 26 8.86 9.26 -10.25
C VAL A 26 10.17 9.04 -9.52
N SER A 27 10.32 7.89 -8.85
CA SER A 27 11.58 7.51 -8.20
C SER A 27 12.58 7.11 -9.28
N ALA A 28 13.72 7.79 -9.34
CA ALA A 28 14.89 7.23 -10.02
C ALA A 28 15.25 5.89 -9.36
N SER A 29 15.58 4.87 -10.18
CA SER A 29 16.02 3.57 -9.68
C SER A 29 17.29 3.77 -8.85
N SER A 30 17.23 3.41 -7.56
CA SER A 30 18.34 3.52 -6.63
C SER A 30 18.65 2.14 -6.06
N ARG A 31 19.94 1.78 -6.13
CA ARG A 31 20.47 0.51 -5.62
C ARG A 31 21.27 0.78 -4.35
N ILE A 32 20.99 0.03 -3.29
CA ILE A 32 21.64 0.18 -1.99
C ILE A 32 22.12 -1.18 -1.50
N THR A 33 23.39 -1.27 -1.08
CA THR A 33 23.91 -2.46 -0.40
C THR A 33 23.30 -2.56 1.01
N VAL A 34 22.65 -3.68 1.31
CA VAL A 34 22.01 -3.95 2.63
C VAL A 34 22.66 -5.11 3.38
N TYR A 35 23.54 -5.85 2.71
CA TYR A 35 24.36 -6.89 3.31
C TYR A 35 25.61 -7.07 2.45
N ASP A 36 26.78 -7.11 3.09
CA ASP A 36 28.05 -7.40 2.42
C ASP A 36 28.98 -8.10 3.42
N LYS A 37 29.01 -9.43 3.36
CA LYS A 37 29.80 -10.25 4.29
C LYS A 37 30.11 -11.62 3.70
N GLY A 38 31.39 -11.98 3.73
CA GLY A 38 31.89 -13.23 3.16
C GLY A 38 31.69 -13.24 1.66
N GLU A 39 31.18 -14.34 1.12
CA GLU A 39 30.88 -14.47 -0.32
C GLU A 39 29.58 -13.76 -0.74
N TRP A 40 28.79 -13.26 0.22
CA TRP A 40 27.43 -12.80 -0.03
C TRP A 40 27.32 -11.28 0.00
N THR A 41 26.77 -10.74 -1.08
CA THR A 41 26.39 -9.32 -1.18
C THR A 41 24.91 -9.25 -1.58
N VAL A 42 24.15 -8.38 -0.91
CA VAL A 42 22.72 -8.21 -1.17
C VAL A 42 22.40 -6.75 -1.39
N TYR A 43 21.74 -6.47 -2.50
CA TYR A 43 21.29 -5.14 -2.88
C TYR A 43 19.78 -5.02 -2.74
N LEU A 44 19.33 -3.87 -2.25
CA LEU A 44 17.95 -3.42 -2.29
C LEU A 44 17.80 -2.43 -3.45
N ASP A 45 16.92 -2.75 -4.39
CA ASP A 45 16.59 -1.90 -5.52
C ASP A 45 15.21 -1.26 -5.29
N SER A 46 15.12 0.05 -5.53
CA SER A 46 13.86 0.78 -5.49
C SER A 46 13.00 0.51 -6.73
N PRO A 47 11.67 0.73 -6.66
CA PRO A 47 10.81 0.67 -7.82
C PRO A 47 11.30 1.55 -8.96
N ASP A 48 11.16 1.07 -10.19
CA ASP A 48 11.42 1.79 -11.43
C ASP A 48 10.39 1.43 -12.52
N SER A 49 10.62 1.89 -13.76
CA SER A 49 9.73 1.65 -14.89
C SER A 49 9.68 0.19 -15.34
N ALA A 50 10.71 -0.62 -15.05
CA ALA A 50 10.75 -2.03 -15.39
C ALA A 50 10.17 -2.91 -14.27
N LYS A 51 10.39 -2.53 -13.01
CA LYS A 51 9.85 -3.22 -11.83
C LYS A 51 9.27 -2.21 -10.86
N SER A 52 7.95 -2.14 -10.80
CA SER A 52 7.20 -1.22 -9.93
C SER A 52 7.22 -1.57 -8.43
N TYR A 53 8.14 -2.43 -7.98
CA TYR A 53 8.22 -2.92 -6.61
C TYR A 53 9.66 -2.93 -6.09
N TYR A 54 9.79 -2.77 -4.77
CA TYR A 54 11.06 -2.96 -4.08
C TYR A 54 11.43 -4.45 -4.15
N HIS A 55 12.69 -4.74 -4.43
CA HIS A 55 13.17 -6.12 -4.48
C HIS A 55 14.62 -6.22 -4.04
N LEU A 56 14.98 -7.41 -3.57
CA LEU A 56 16.32 -7.75 -3.12
C LEU A 56 17.02 -8.60 -4.17
N HIS A 57 18.26 -8.27 -4.50
CA HIS A 57 19.14 -9.08 -5.33
C HIS A 57 20.23 -9.72 -4.47
N PHE A 58 20.27 -11.04 -4.44
CA PHE A 58 21.27 -11.82 -3.71
C PHE A 58 22.37 -12.29 -4.66
N TYR A 59 23.61 -11.89 -4.37
CA TYR A 59 24.80 -12.28 -5.08
C TYR A 59 25.68 -13.17 -4.21
N GLN A 60 26.29 -14.19 -4.82
CA GLN A 60 27.36 -14.98 -4.24
C GLN A 60 28.58 -14.89 -5.15
N ASN A 61 29.74 -14.44 -4.64
CA ASN A 61 30.96 -14.27 -5.44
C ASN A 61 30.70 -13.50 -6.74
N SER A 62 30.01 -12.36 -6.63
CA SER A 62 29.59 -11.49 -7.76
C SER A 62 28.62 -12.11 -8.77
N LYS A 63 28.15 -13.34 -8.56
CA LYS A 63 27.15 -14.00 -9.39
C LYS A 63 25.75 -13.81 -8.82
N HIS A 64 24.80 -13.33 -9.62
CA HIS A 64 23.41 -13.20 -9.21
C HIS A 64 22.78 -14.59 -9.00
N ILE A 65 22.30 -14.86 -7.78
CA ILE A 65 21.74 -16.16 -7.39
C ILE A 65 20.23 -16.10 -7.30
N TYR A 66 19.68 -15.11 -6.60
CA TYR A 66 18.28 -15.06 -6.24
C TYR A 66 17.77 -13.63 -6.19
N CYS A 67 16.50 -13.43 -6.56
CA CYS A 67 15.82 -12.14 -6.44
C CYS A 67 14.50 -12.32 -5.70
N LEU A 68 14.22 -11.46 -4.73
CA LEU A 68 13.03 -11.51 -3.89
C LEU A 68 12.25 -10.20 -3.98
N ARG A 69 10.98 -10.27 -4.35
CA ARG A 69 10.07 -9.13 -4.32
C ARG A 69 9.61 -8.87 -2.88
N LEU A 70 9.55 -7.60 -2.47
CA LEU A 70 9.14 -7.24 -1.10
C LEU A 70 7.64 -6.97 -0.95
N ASP A 71 6.90 -6.85 -2.06
CA ASP A 71 5.45 -6.64 -2.07
C ASP A 71 4.68 -7.92 -1.73
N ASN A 72 5.14 -9.07 -2.22
CA ASN A 72 4.46 -10.35 -2.05
C ASN A 72 5.38 -11.48 -1.57
N MET A 73 6.65 -11.18 -1.27
CA MET A 73 7.66 -12.16 -0.82
C MET A 73 7.88 -13.33 -1.80
N ASN A 74 7.52 -13.15 -3.07
CA ASN A 74 7.77 -14.12 -4.11
C ASN A 74 9.12 -13.88 -4.79
N PRO A 75 9.73 -14.91 -5.39
CA PRO A 75 10.86 -14.73 -6.28
C PRO A 75 10.53 -13.76 -7.41
N CYS A 76 11.53 -13.00 -7.87
CA CYS A 76 11.45 -12.40 -9.19
C CYS A 76 11.57 -13.49 -10.27
N ASP A 77 11.05 -13.22 -11.46
CA ASP A 77 11.00 -14.17 -12.56
C ASP A 77 12.37 -14.80 -12.85
N GLY A 78 12.36 -16.11 -13.14
CA GLY A 78 13.57 -16.88 -13.46
C GLY A 78 14.44 -17.32 -12.28
N THR A 79 14.23 -16.80 -11.06
CA THR A 79 15.11 -17.11 -9.90
C THR A 79 14.50 -18.05 -8.85
N LYS A 80 13.23 -18.47 -9.01
CA LYS A 80 12.50 -19.31 -8.03
C LYS A 80 13.27 -20.55 -7.57
N LYS A 81 13.89 -21.26 -8.51
CA LYS A 81 14.69 -22.48 -8.26
C LYS A 81 15.94 -22.28 -7.40
N ASN A 82 16.37 -21.04 -7.18
CA ASN A 82 17.56 -20.71 -6.41
C ASN A 82 17.26 -20.18 -5.00
N LYS A 83 15.98 -20.13 -4.59
CA LYS A 83 15.59 -19.64 -3.25
C LYS A 83 16.37 -20.36 -2.14
N ASP A 84 16.53 -21.67 -2.24
CA ASP A 84 17.17 -22.48 -1.19
C ASP A 84 18.69 -22.42 -1.20
N LYS A 85 19.30 -21.83 -2.25
CA LYS A 85 20.75 -21.58 -2.32
C LYS A 85 21.19 -20.45 -1.41
N VAL A 86 20.28 -19.54 -1.06
CA VAL A 86 20.58 -18.43 -0.14
C VAL A 86 20.46 -18.93 1.31
N PRO A 87 21.53 -18.85 2.12
CA PRO A 87 21.52 -19.30 3.51
C PRO A 87 20.45 -18.59 4.34
N LYS A 88 19.82 -19.33 5.27
CA LYS A 88 18.80 -18.77 6.18
C LYS A 88 19.35 -17.62 7.03
N SER A 89 20.62 -17.68 7.43
CA SER A 89 21.31 -16.62 8.18
C SER A 89 21.38 -15.31 7.40
N VAL A 90 21.75 -15.38 6.11
CA VAL A 90 21.80 -14.21 5.21
C VAL A 90 20.40 -13.61 5.05
N LYS A 91 19.38 -14.43 4.77
CA LYS A 91 17.99 -13.96 4.67
C LYS A 91 17.54 -13.24 5.95
N LYS A 92 17.80 -13.83 7.12
CA LYS A 92 17.42 -13.24 8.41
C LYS A 92 18.12 -11.89 8.64
N ALA A 93 19.40 -11.79 8.34
CA ALA A 93 20.15 -10.54 8.49
C ALA A 93 19.65 -9.44 7.56
N VAL A 94 19.41 -9.77 6.28
CA VAL A 94 18.88 -8.83 5.28
C VAL A 94 17.49 -8.34 5.68
N MET A 95 16.58 -9.25 6.07
CA MET A 95 15.22 -8.87 6.50
C MET A 95 15.21 -8.07 7.80
N ALA A 96 16.26 -8.16 8.62
CA ALA A 96 16.40 -7.35 9.83
C ALA A 96 16.86 -5.91 9.54
N HIS A 97 17.44 -5.65 8.36
CA HIS A 97 17.99 -4.35 7.99
C HIS A 97 16.89 -3.27 7.92
N SER A 98 17.14 -2.09 8.48
CA SER A 98 16.15 -1.01 8.61
C SER A 98 15.56 -0.57 7.26
N LYS A 99 16.40 -0.35 6.26
CA LYS A 99 15.96 0.01 4.90
C LYS A 99 15.06 -1.05 4.26
N VAL A 100 15.33 -2.34 4.50
CA VAL A 100 14.51 -3.45 3.98
C VAL A 100 13.16 -3.47 4.69
N LYS A 101 13.13 -3.32 6.02
CA LYS A 101 11.87 -3.19 6.77
C LYS A 101 11.00 -2.04 6.27
N ASN A 102 11.62 -0.87 6.03
CA ASN A 102 10.91 0.28 5.48
C ASN A 102 10.36 -0.02 4.07
N ALA A 103 11.15 -0.65 3.20
CA ALA A 103 10.71 -1.04 1.86
C ALA A 103 9.53 -2.05 1.88
N VAL A 104 9.51 -2.99 2.84
CA VAL A 104 8.37 -3.89 3.05
C VAL A 104 7.13 -3.11 3.53
N SER A 105 7.33 -2.14 4.41
CA SER A 105 6.22 -1.32 4.93
C SER A 105 5.57 -0.46 3.84
N PHE A 106 6.31 -0.04 2.82
CA PHE A 106 5.77 0.71 1.67
C PHE A 106 4.68 -0.06 0.93
N HIS A 107 4.85 -1.38 0.79
CA HIS A 107 3.89 -2.26 0.13
C HIS A 107 2.82 -2.82 1.07
N THR A 108 2.94 -2.53 2.37
CA THR A 108 1.86 -2.80 3.32
C THR A 108 0.90 -1.61 3.21
N PRO A 109 -0.25 -1.74 2.52
CA PRO A 109 -1.11 -0.59 2.31
C PRO A 109 -1.49 0.01 3.67
N ALA A 110 -1.53 1.35 3.79
CA ALA A 110 -1.83 2.02 5.05
C ALA A 110 -3.13 1.51 5.70
N ILE A 111 -4.09 1.05 4.88
CA ILE A 111 -5.34 0.39 5.32
C ILE A 111 -5.13 -0.86 6.18
N ASN A 112 -3.97 -1.51 6.03
CA ASN A 112 -3.58 -2.69 6.80
C ASN A 112 -2.73 -2.37 8.03
N SER A 113 -2.38 -1.10 8.27
CA SER A 113 -1.69 -0.68 9.48
C SER A 113 -2.59 -0.85 10.71
N GLY A 114 -2.01 -1.17 11.87
CA GLY A 114 -2.77 -1.36 13.11
C GLY A 114 -3.58 -0.13 13.50
N TRP A 115 -3.07 1.08 13.26
CA TRP A 115 -3.79 2.33 13.49
C TRP A 115 -5.02 2.47 12.60
N VAL A 116 -4.91 2.17 11.31
CA VAL A 116 -6.06 2.27 10.40
C VAL A 116 -7.09 1.19 10.69
N LYS A 117 -6.66 -0.05 10.98
CA LYS A 117 -7.59 -1.13 11.34
C LYS A 117 -8.31 -0.88 12.67
N ASN A 118 -7.61 -0.34 13.67
CA ASN A 118 -8.14 -0.27 15.04
C ASN A 118 -8.77 1.08 15.38
N ILE A 119 -8.44 2.16 14.66
CA ILE A 119 -8.93 3.50 14.97
C ILE A 119 -9.74 4.05 13.80
N VAL A 120 -9.15 4.12 12.61
CA VAL A 120 -9.78 4.78 11.46
C VAL A 120 -10.98 3.98 10.92
N LYS A 121 -10.85 2.66 10.75
CA LYS A 121 -11.94 1.81 10.23
C LYS A 121 -13.17 1.80 11.17
N PRO A 122 -13.04 1.63 12.50
CA PRO A 122 -14.19 1.72 13.41
C PRO A 122 -14.87 3.09 13.40
N LEU A 123 -14.10 4.19 13.31
CA LEU A 123 -14.66 5.55 13.22
C LEU A 123 -15.44 5.77 11.92
N LEU A 124 -14.95 5.28 10.79
CA LEU A 124 -15.65 5.34 9.51
C LEU A 124 -16.95 4.53 9.53
N VAL A 125 -16.91 3.32 10.10
CA VAL A 125 -18.11 2.48 10.25
C VAL A 125 -19.14 3.15 11.17
N ALA A 126 -18.70 3.70 12.31
CA ALA A 126 -19.58 4.39 13.25
C ALA A 126 -20.20 5.64 12.60
N GLY A 127 -19.41 6.45 11.91
CA GLY A 127 -19.90 7.63 11.18
C GLY A 127 -20.91 7.27 10.10
N ALA A 128 -20.62 6.22 9.30
CA ALA A 128 -21.55 5.75 8.27
C ALA A 128 -22.85 5.19 8.86
N ALA A 129 -22.78 4.47 9.98
CA ALA A 129 -23.97 3.97 10.68
C ALA A 129 -24.85 5.11 11.21
N VAL A 130 -24.24 6.18 11.76
CA VAL A 130 -24.97 7.38 12.19
C VAL A 130 -25.64 8.05 10.99
N LEU A 131 -24.98 8.13 9.85
CA LEU A 131 -25.58 8.68 8.62
C LEU A 131 -26.80 7.88 8.14
N VAL A 132 -26.78 6.55 8.26
CA VAL A 132 -27.94 5.69 7.96
C VAL A 132 -29.10 5.94 8.92
N VAL A 133 -28.82 6.11 10.22
CA VAL A 133 -29.87 6.45 11.20
C VAL A 133 -30.46 7.83 10.89
N VAL A 134 -29.61 8.81 10.59
CA VAL A 134 -30.04 10.18 10.26
C VAL A 134 -30.86 10.20 8.97
N SER A 135 -30.48 9.46 7.93
CA SER A 135 -31.24 9.38 6.69
C SER A 135 -32.60 8.70 6.91
N ALA A 136 -32.64 7.64 7.72
CA ALA A 136 -33.86 6.90 8.02
C ALA A 136 -34.88 7.70 8.87
N VAL A 137 -34.43 8.57 9.79
CA VAL A 137 -35.33 9.38 10.62
C VAL A 137 -35.70 10.72 9.98
N ASN A 138 -34.98 11.16 8.95
CA ASN A 138 -35.21 12.43 8.30
C ASN A 138 -36.15 12.26 7.10
N ILE A 139 -37.45 12.48 7.35
CA ILE A 139 -38.53 12.35 6.35
C ILE A 139 -38.37 13.34 5.17
N PHE A 140 -37.46 14.32 5.28
CA PHE A 140 -37.14 15.32 4.25
C PHE A 140 -35.98 14.92 3.32
N THR A 141 -35.27 13.83 3.59
CA THR A 141 -34.21 13.30 2.71
C THR A 141 -34.79 12.22 1.81
N GLY A 142 -34.65 12.38 0.49
CA GLY A 142 -35.26 11.48 -0.49
C GLY A 142 -34.50 10.14 -0.60
N PRO A 143 -35.01 9.18 -1.40
CA PRO A 143 -34.43 7.84 -1.54
C PRO A 143 -32.96 7.83 -2.01
N ILE A 144 -32.46 8.93 -2.57
CA ILE A 144 -31.06 9.09 -3.00
C ILE A 144 -30.11 9.18 -1.79
N ASP A 145 -30.52 9.86 -0.72
CA ASP A 145 -29.69 10.07 0.47
C ASP A 145 -29.57 8.78 1.30
N ASP A 146 -30.64 7.98 1.35
CA ASP A 146 -30.63 6.63 1.95
C ASP A 146 -29.67 5.69 1.21
N VAL A 147 -29.74 5.65 -0.14
CA VAL A 147 -28.83 4.82 -0.94
C VAL A 147 -27.37 5.23 -0.72
N ALA A 148 -27.09 6.53 -0.61
CA ALA A 148 -25.75 7.02 -0.32
C ALA A 148 -25.26 6.64 1.09
N ALA A 149 -26.12 6.70 2.10
CA ALA A 149 -25.78 6.30 3.47
C ALA A 149 -25.52 4.79 3.57
N TRP A 150 -26.36 3.96 2.96
CA TRP A 150 -26.16 2.51 2.90
C TRP A 150 -24.92 2.13 2.08
N ALA A 151 -24.67 2.79 0.95
CA ALA A 151 -23.45 2.56 0.16
C ALA A 151 -22.19 2.94 0.94
N ALA A 152 -22.21 4.05 1.69
CA ALA A 152 -21.10 4.45 2.55
C ALA A 152 -20.84 3.44 3.67
N LEU A 153 -21.90 2.88 4.28
CA LEU A 153 -21.79 1.85 5.31
C LEU A 153 -21.23 0.54 4.74
N SER A 154 -21.74 0.05 3.61
CA SER A 154 -21.24 -1.15 2.94
C SER A 154 -19.77 -1.02 2.57
N ALA A 155 -19.37 0.12 2.00
CA ALA A 155 -17.98 0.40 1.68
C ALA A 155 -17.08 0.46 2.94
N ALA A 156 -17.56 1.03 4.05
CA ALA A 156 -16.82 1.09 5.31
C ALA A 156 -16.66 -0.31 5.96
N LEU A 157 -17.66 -1.17 5.82
CA LEU A 157 -17.60 -2.57 6.26
C LEU A 157 -16.66 -3.42 5.39
N GLY A 158 -16.53 -3.06 4.11
CA GLY A 158 -15.77 -3.78 3.10
C GLY A 158 -16.60 -4.87 2.40
N MET A 159 -17.89 -4.61 2.25
CA MET A 159 -18.87 -5.44 1.54
C MET A 159 -19.02 -5.01 0.08
#